data_AF-A0A6M0QPE1-F1
#
_entry.id   AF-A0A6M0QPE1-F1
#
_cell.length_a   1.000
_cell.length_b   1.000
_cell.length_c   1.000
_cell.angle_alpha   90.00
_cell.angle_beta   90.00
_cell.angle_gamma   90.00
#
_symmetry.space_group_name_H-M   'P 1'
#
loop_
_entity.id
_entity.type
_entity.pdbx_description
1 polymer ?
#
loop_
_entity_poly.entity_id
_entity_poly.type
_entity_poly.pdbx_seq_one_letter_code
_entity_poly.pdbx_strand_id
1 'polypeptide(L)'
;MSAPQISPRLDRRMVLEGPVQVADGAGGFDLSWAVRGVVWAALKPGSGREAAGEEVRVAETPYRITVRGAPVGAGARPRPEDRLRDGARVFTILAVTEADPRGQYLTCFAREEVPA
;
A
#
# COMPACT_ATOMS: atom_id res chain seq x y z
N MET A 1 2.44 -23.84 -22.40
CA MET A 1 3.24 -22.68 -22.86
C MET A 1 3.14 -21.61 -21.78
N SER A 2 4.22 -21.32 -21.06
CA SER A 2 4.22 -20.27 -20.03
C SER A 2 4.30 -18.90 -20.73
N ALA A 3 3.38 -17.98 -20.45
CA ALA A 3 3.44 -16.64 -20.99
C ALA A 3 4.75 -15.95 -20.54
N PRO A 4 5.36 -15.08 -21.36
CA PRO A 4 6.56 -14.35 -20.93
C PRO A 4 6.24 -13.53 -19.68
N GLN A 5 6.89 -13.86 -18.56
CA GLN A 5 6.72 -13.15 -17.30
C GLN A 5 7.49 -11.83 -17.35
N ILE A 6 6.82 -10.77 -17.80
CA ILE A 6 7.36 -9.41 -17.71
C ILE A 6 7.47 -9.06 -16.21
N SER A 7 8.71 -8.91 -15.72
CA SER A 7 8.94 -8.47 -14.36
C SER A 7 8.45 -7.02 -14.18
N PRO A 8 7.75 -6.70 -13.07
CA PRO A 8 7.30 -5.34 -12.82
C PRO A 8 8.49 -4.39 -12.70
N ARG A 9 8.41 -3.22 -13.36
CA ARG A 9 9.41 -2.17 -13.27
C ARG A 9 9.17 -1.35 -12.00
N LEU A 10 9.93 -1.65 -10.95
CA LEU A 10 9.87 -0.95 -9.66
C LEU A 10 10.69 0.35 -9.74
N ASP A 11 10.08 1.44 -10.21
CA ASP A 11 10.77 2.71 -10.49
C ASP A 11 10.48 3.83 -9.48
N ARG A 12 9.60 3.60 -8.50
CA ARG A 12 9.30 4.57 -7.45
C ARG A 12 9.90 4.16 -6.12
N ARG A 13 10.63 5.07 -5.47
CA ARG A 13 11.11 4.88 -4.10
C ARG A 13 10.08 5.44 -3.14
N MET A 14 9.38 4.57 -2.41
CA MET A 14 8.30 4.93 -1.50
C MET A 14 8.66 4.61 -0.05
N VAL A 15 8.20 5.43 0.89
CA VAL A 15 8.35 5.18 2.32
C VAL A 15 7.17 4.32 2.79
N LEU A 16 7.45 3.22 3.48
CA LEU A 16 6.45 2.40 4.15
C LEU A 16 6.29 2.88 5.59
N GLU A 17 5.07 3.25 5.96
CA GLU A 17 4.72 3.68 7.30
C GLU A 17 3.64 2.77 7.88
N GLY A 18 3.74 2.48 9.17
CA GLY A 18 2.72 1.74 9.91
C GLY A 18 2.04 2.61 10.96
N PRO A 19 0.75 2.36 11.25
CA PRO A 19 0.04 3.07 12.30
C PRO A 19 0.63 2.75 13.67
N VAL A 20 0.74 3.76 14.53
CA VAL A 20 1.15 3.64 15.93
C VAL A 20 0.20 4.47 16.78
N GLN A 21 -0.44 3.82 17.74
CA GLN A 21 -1.29 4.48 18.73
C GLN A 21 -0.42 5.15 19.79
N VAL A 22 -0.63 6.44 20.01
CA VAL A 22 0.05 7.23 21.03
C VAL A 22 -0.99 7.69 22.04
N ALA A 23 -0.75 7.46 23.33
CA ALA A 23 -1.70 7.88 24.36
C ALA A 23 -1.86 9.40 24.35
N ASP A 24 -3.10 9.87 24.40
CA ASP A 24 -3.44 11.30 24.33
C ASP A 24 -3.35 12.03 25.69
N GLY A 25 -3.04 11.30 26.76
CA GLY A 25 -2.98 11.82 28.13
C GLY A 25 -4.34 12.09 28.80
N ALA A 26 -5.45 11.91 28.07
CA ALA A 26 -6.83 12.06 28.54
C ALA A 26 -7.58 10.72 28.64
N GLY A 27 -6.93 9.60 28.32
CA GLY A 27 -7.48 8.25 28.38
C GLY A 27 -7.85 7.65 27.02
N GLY A 28 -7.56 8.35 25.93
CA GLY A 28 -7.67 7.88 24.56
C GLY A 28 -6.31 7.74 23.87
N PHE A 29 -6.35 7.60 22.55
CA PHE A 29 -5.17 7.42 21.70
C PHE A 29 -5.27 8.22 20.40
N ASP A 30 -4.17 8.87 20.03
CA ASP A 30 -3.97 9.46 18.72
C ASP A 30 -3.32 8.46 17.75
N LEU A 31 -3.73 8.51 16.49
CA LEU A 31 -3.10 7.73 15.42
C LEU A 31 -1.90 8.50 14.86
N SER A 32 -0.69 7.98 15.12
CA SER A 32 0.54 8.44 14.49
C SER A 32 1.03 7.42 13.45
N TRP A 33 2.04 7.81 12.67
CA TRP A 33 2.59 6.96 11.61
C TRP A 33 4.10 6.86 11.77
N ALA A 34 4.60 5.64 11.98
CA ALA A 34 6.02 5.37 12.12
C ALA A 34 6.61 4.79 10.84
N VAL A 35 7.76 5.31 10.42
CA VAL A 35 8.50 4.78 9.26
C VAL A 35 9.01 3.38 9.58
N ARG A 36 8.59 2.39 8.77
CA ARG A 36 9.03 0.99 8.86
C ARG A 36 10.16 0.68 7.89
N GLY A 37 10.27 1.45 6.80
CA GLY A 37 11.34 1.29 5.83
C GLY A 37 11.07 2.02 4.52
N VAL A 38 11.92 1.75 3.54
CA VAL A 38 11.80 2.28 2.17
C VAL A 38 11.76 1.13 1.19
N VAL A 39 10.81 1.17 0.27
CA VAL A 39 10.58 0.13 -0.74
C VAL A 39 10.64 0.72 -2.14
N TRP A 40 11.02 -0.12 -3.11
CA TRP A 40 10.84 0.19 -4.52
C TRP A 40 9.52 -0.39 -5.01
N ALA A 41 8.75 0.43 -5.73
CA ALA A 41 7.38 0.16 -6.10
C ALA A 41 7.12 0.45 -7.58
N ALA A 42 6.22 -0.33 -8.18
CA ALA A 42 5.55 0.01 -9.42
C ALA A 42 4.13 0.47 -9.09
N LEU A 43 3.80 1.72 -9.39
CA LEU A 43 2.48 2.31 -9.13
C LEU A 43 1.62 2.28 -10.38
N LYS A 44 0.44 1.66 -10.31
CA LYS A 44 -0.56 1.66 -11.40
C LYS A 44 -1.93 2.08 -10.88
N PRO A 45 -2.64 3.02 -11.53
CA PRO A 45 -4.05 3.28 -11.24
C PRO A 45 -4.88 2.00 -11.39
N GLY A 46 -5.85 1.80 -10.50
CA GLY A 46 -6.85 0.76 -10.63
C GLY A 46 -7.80 1.06 -11.78
N SER A 47 -8.37 0.03 -12.40
CA SER A 47 -9.47 0.24 -13.35
C SER A 47 -10.74 0.61 -12.57
N GLY A 48 -11.40 1.71 -12.94
CA GLY A 48 -12.62 2.21 -12.28
C GLY A 48 -13.81 1.24 -12.22
N ARG A 49 -13.69 0.04 -12.78
CA ARG A 49 -14.71 -1.03 -12.70
C ARG A 49 -14.83 -1.65 -11.29
N GLU A 50 -13.82 -1.49 -10.43
CA GLU A 50 -13.92 -1.93 -9.02
C GLU A 50 -14.63 -0.91 -8.12
N ALA A 51 -14.98 0.28 -8.63
CA ALA A 51 -15.74 1.30 -7.88
C ALA A 51 -17.27 1.09 -7.91
N ALA A 52 -17.76 -0.04 -8.45
CA ALA A 52 -19.18 -0.34 -8.55
C ALA A 52 -19.62 -1.31 -7.44
N GLY A 53 -19.68 -0.83 -6.20
CA GLY A 53 -20.20 -1.56 -5.05
C GLY A 53 -20.21 -0.71 -3.79
N GLU A 54 -21.39 -0.24 -3.42
CA GLU A 54 -21.78 0.43 -2.16
C GLU A 54 -21.10 1.78 -1.84
N GLU A 55 -21.91 2.85 -1.82
CA GLU A 55 -21.60 4.20 -1.30
C GLU A 55 -20.13 4.65 -1.38
N VAL A 56 -19.71 5.13 -2.55
CA VAL A 56 -18.45 5.89 -2.70
C VAL A 56 -18.62 7.25 -1.99
N ARG A 57 -18.46 7.24 -0.67
CA ARG A 57 -18.21 8.46 0.10
C ARG A 57 -16.76 8.86 -0.16
N VAL A 58 -16.60 10.04 -0.77
CA VAL A 58 -15.34 10.68 -1.18
C VAL A 58 -14.67 9.97 -2.35
N ALA A 59 -14.26 10.74 -3.36
CA ALA A 59 -13.70 10.26 -4.61
C ALA A 59 -12.29 9.68 -4.43
N GLU A 60 -12.19 8.48 -3.88
CA GLU A 60 -10.91 7.81 -3.63
C GLU A 60 -10.49 7.01 -4.86
N THR A 61 -9.38 7.40 -5.48
CA THR A 61 -8.86 6.70 -6.66
C THR A 61 -8.17 5.40 -6.22
N PRO A 62 -8.61 4.22 -6.70
CA PRO A 62 -7.95 2.96 -6.38
C PRO A 62 -6.60 2.85 -7.11
N TYR A 63 -5.63 2.19 -6.48
CA TYR A 63 -4.30 1.92 -7.02
C TYR A 63 -3.88 0.48 -6.73
N ARG A 64 -3.12 -0.10 -7.67
CA ARG A 64 -2.34 -1.33 -7.46
C ARG A 64 -0.87 -0.95 -7.41
N ILE A 65 -0.24 -1.23 -6.29
CA ILE A 65 1.16 -0.91 -6.02
C ILE A 65 1.93 -2.21 -5.86
N THR A 66 2.81 -2.53 -6.80
CA THR A 66 3.63 -3.76 -6.72
C THR A 66 4.97 -3.44 -6.08
N VAL A 67 5.38 -4.20 -5.07
CA VAL A 67 6.68 -4.07 -4.38
C VAL A 67 7.44 -5.39 -4.40
N ARG A 68 8.71 -5.38 -3.97
CA ARG A 68 9.44 -6.63 -3.69
C ARG A 68 8.78 -7.41 -2.56
N GLY A 69 8.77 -8.72 -2.70
CA GLY A 69 8.39 -9.64 -1.64
C GLY A 69 9.33 -9.54 -0.45
N ALA A 70 8.78 -9.77 0.74
CA ALA A 70 9.51 -9.92 1.99
C ALA A 70 8.84 -11.06 2.78
N PRO A 71 9.57 -11.81 3.62
CA PRO A 71 8.98 -12.87 4.43
C PRO A 71 7.79 -12.37 5.28
N VAL A 72 6.81 -13.24 5.53
CA VAL A 72 5.70 -12.93 6.44
C VAL A 72 6.26 -12.56 7.82
N GLY A 73 5.78 -11.46 8.40
CA GLY A 73 6.27 -10.93 9.68
C GLY A 73 7.50 -10.02 9.57
N ALA A 74 8.15 -9.92 8.42
CA ALA A 74 9.27 -9.00 8.25
C ALA A 74 8.79 -7.54 8.37
N GLY A 75 9.59 -6.69 9.02
CA GLY A 75 9.30 -5.26 9.20
C GLY A 75 9.07 -4.50 7.90
N ALA A 76 9.70 -4.94 6.81
CA ALA A 76 9.56 -4.35 5.48
C ALA A 76 8.41 -4.94 4.65
N ARG A 77 7.69 -5.95 5.14
CA ARG A 77 6.51 -6.49 4.45
C ARG A 77 5.32 -5.56 4.71
N PRO A 78 4.71 -4.96 3.67
CA PRO A 78 3.51 -4.15 3.83
C PRO A 78 2.36 -4.98 4.38
N ARG A 79 1.49 -4.35 5.16
CA ARG A 79 0.28 -4.93 5.73
C ARG A 79 -0.94 -4.07 5.37
N PRO A 80 -2.16 -4.60 5.49
CA PRO A 80 -3.35 -3.75 5.57
C PRO A 80 -3.16 -2.67 6.65
N GLU A 81 -3.75 -1.50 6.44
CA GLU A 81 -3.68 -0.31 7.31
C GLU A 81 -2.31 0.40 7.37
N ASP A 82 -1.22 -0.22 6.89
CA ASP A 82 -0.01 0.54 6.58
C ASP A 82 -0.29 1.52 5.42
N ARG A 83 0.60 2.48 5.23
CA ARG A 83 0.55 3.40 4.08
C ARG A 83 1.89 3.51 3.37
N LEU A 84 1.83 3.71 2.06
CA LEU A 84 2.99 4.04 1.23
C LEU A 84 2.99 5.53 0.91
N ARG A 85 4.13 6.19 1.06
CA ARG A 85 4.30 7.61 0.70
C ARG A 85 5.23 7.78 -0.49
N ASP A 86 4.75 8.52 -1.47
CA ASP A 86 5.52 9.00 -2.63
C ASP A 86 5.57 10.53 -2.56
N GLY A 87 6.55 11.05 -1.82
CA GLY A 87 6.63 12.47 -1.48
C GLY A 87 5.41 12.94 -0.67
N ALA A 88 4.60 13.81 -1.28
CA ALA A 88 3.37 14.34 -0.70
C ALA A 88 2.16 13.41 -0.87
N ARG A 89 2.22 12.44 -1.78
CA ARG A 89 1.11 11.51 -2.06
C ARG A 89 1.13 10.37 -1.06
N VAL A 90 -0.03 10.06 -0.50
CA VAL A 90 -0.18 9.02 0.52
C VAL A 90 -1.15 7.97 0.00
N PHE A 91 -0.76 6.70 0.11
CA PHE A 91 -1.55 5.57 -0.35
C PHE A 91 -1.80 4.61 0.81
N THR A 92 -3.03 4.60 1.32
CA THR A 92 -3.42 3.68 2.40
C THR A 92 -3.71 2.31 1.84
N ILE A 93 -3.03 1.29 2.39
CA ILE A 93 -3.10 -0.09 1.94
C ILE A 93 -4.35 -0.75 2.53
N LEU A 94 -5.21 -1.23 1.64
CA LEU A 94 -6.44 -1.94 1.98
C LEU A 94 -6.21 -3.45 2.05
N ALA A 95 -5.39 -3.98 1.14
CA ALA A 95 -5.06 -5.40 1.09
C ALA A 95 -3.69 -5.64 0.48
N VAL A 96 -3.06 -6.79 0.82
CA VAL A 96 -1.77 -7.22 0.27
C VAL A 96 -1.88 -8.67 -0.17
N THR A 97 -1.46 -8.97 -1.40
CA THR A 97 -1.43 -10.33 -1.97
C THR A 97 -0.11 -10.62 -2.67
N GLU A 98 0.22 -11.89 -2.88
CA GLU A 98 1.36 -12.27 -3.73
C GLU A 98 1.05 -11.97 -5.21
N ALA A 99 1.98 -11.32 -5.91
CA ALA A 99 1.85 -11.00 -7.33
C ALA A 99 2.36 -12.13 -8.24
N ASP A 100 3.15 -13.05 -7.69
CA ASP A 100 3.65 -14.23 -8.38
C ASP A 100 3.68 -15.44 -7.43
N PRO A 101 3.60 -16.68 -7.96
CA PRO A 101 3.56 -17.88 -7.12
C PRO A 101 4.80 -18.12 -6.26
N ARG A 102 5.93 -17.47 -6.57
CA ARG A 102 7.18 -17.60 -5.79
C ARG A 102 7.29 -16.53 -4.70
N GLY A 103 6.31 -15.62 -4.61
CA GLY A 103 6.29 -14.52 -3.65
C GLY A 103 7.46 -13.55 -3.79
N GLN A 104 7.99 -13.39 -5.00
CA GLN A 104 9.07 -12.44 -5.27
C GLN A 104 8.57 -10.99 -5.29
N TYR A 105 7.27 -10.81 -5.52
CA TYR A 105 6.59 -9.52 -5.53
C TYR A 105 5.25 -9.59 -4.81
N LEU A 106 4.88 -8.50 -4.17
CA LEU A 106 3.58 -8.30 -3.53
C LEU A 106 2.79 -7.24 -4.28
N THR A 107 1.48 -7.43 -4.39
CA THR A 107 0.54 -6.39 -4.84
C THR A 107 -0.18 -5.82 -3.62
N CYS A 108 -0.03 -4.52 -3.41
CA CYS A 108 -0.80 -3.74 -2.44
C CYS A 108 -1.97 -3.07 -3.18
N PHE A 109 -3.19 -3.37 -2.77
CA PHE A 109 -4.38 -2.64 -3.17
C PHE A 109 -4.48 -1.44 -2.24
N ALA A 110 -4.46 -0.24 -2.80
CA ALA A 110 -4.41 0.99 -2.03
C ALA A 110 -5.38 2.02 -2.57
N ARG A 111 -5.74 2.98 -1.72
CA ARG A 111 -6.42 4.21 -2.09
C ARG A 111 -5.48 5.39 -1.89
N GLU A 112 -5.51 6.35 -2.79
CA GLU A 112 -4.82 7.62 -2.57
C GLU A 112 -5.63 8.49 -1.62
N GLU A 113 -4.99 8.97 -0.55
CA GLU A 113 -5.59 9.94 0.36
C GLU A 113 -5.60 11.31 -0.29
N VAL A 114 -6.78 11.94 -0.35
CA VAL A 114 -6.91 13.33 -0.78
C VAL A 114 -6.87 14.19 0.48
N PRO A 115 -5.96 15.18 0.58
CA PRO A 115 -6.00 16.14 1.66
C PRO A 115 -7.37 16.84 1.66
N ALA A 116 -8.01 16.90 2.83
CA ALA A 116 -9.27 17.63 3.02
C ALA A 116 -9.09 19.14 2.81
#